data_AF-A0A955WQS6-F1
#
_entry.id   AF-A0A955WQS6-F1
#
_cell.length_a   1.000
_cell.length_b   1.000
_cell.length_c   1.000
_cell.angle_alpha   90.00
_cell.angle_beta   90.00
_cell.angle_gamma   90.00
#
_symmetry.space_group_name_H-M   'P 1'
#
loop_
_entity.id
_entity.type
_entity.pdbx_description
1 polymer ?
#
loop_
_entity_poly.entity_id
_entity_poly.type
_entity_poly.pdbx_seq_one_letter_code
_entity_poly.pdbx_strand_id
1 'polypeptide(L)'
;ALGLQGPTFAVDTACSSSLVATHLAVQSLRRGECDAALAAGSNLLLSPRMFVYFSKMGALSPDGRCSAFDAAANGYVRGEGVAVMVLKRLSDARAAGDDIVAVIRGSAINQDGRSNGLLAPNGPAQTRVITAALADAGVAPAEVGYVEAHGTGTPLGDPIEVQALAAALGAERPASAPIRIGSVKPNIGHLEGSAGIASLLKAALALRHGLLPPSIHFARPNPNIDWPALPVSVVTAPAPWPERRVAGVSSFGFSGTNVHVVLEAPPVVEAAAEASRRCVLPISGRTAAGLRAQVEATAEALTHATAPLVSFARTACFHRDAHAHRLAVIADTPAEAAAELRRWLAGE
;
A
#
# COMPACT_ATOMS: atom_id res chain seq x y z
N ALA A 1 -12.24 13.32 -19.13
CA ALA A 1 -11.11 12.83 -18.31
C ALA A 1 -11.56 11.60 -17.54
N LEU A 2 -11.40 10.39 -18.07
CA LEU A 2 -11.93 9.09 -17.57
C LEU A 2 -13.43 8.80 -17.80
N GLY A 3 -14.35 9.77 -17.70
CA GLY A 3 -15.75 9.56 -18.09
C GLY A 3 -16.54 8.55 -17.23
N LEU A 4 -16.12 8.37 -15.98
CA LEU A 4 -16.72 7.42 -15.02
C LEU A 4 -18.05 7.94 -14.48
N GLN A 5 -18.97 7.02 -14.18
CA GLN A 5 -20.35 7.34 -13.74
C GLN A 5 -20.75 6.68 -12.40
N GLY A 6 -19.80 5.99 -11.74
CA GLY A 6 -20.02 5.42 -10.41
C GLY A 6 -19.99 6.47 -9.28
N PRO A 7 -20.16 6.04 -8.02
CA PRO A 7 -20.10 6.93 -6.86
C PRO A 7 -18.79 7.74 -6.80
N THR A 8 -18.90 9.03 -6.49
CA THR A 8 -17.75 9.95 -6.40
C THR A 8 -17.91 10.89 -5.22
N PHE A 9 -16.97 10.84 -4.27
CA PHE A 9 -16.95 11.69 -3.07
C PHE A 9 -15.55 11.73 -2.46
N ALA A 10 -15.33 12.73 -1.59
CA ALA A 10 -14.14 12.83 -0.75
C ALA A 10 -14.46 12.37 0.67
N VAL A 11 -13.47 11.79 1.34
CA VAL A 11 -13.56 11.33 2.74
C VAL A 11 -12.51 12.06 3.56
N ASP A 12 -12.92 12.60 4.70
CA ASP A 12 -12.00 13.17 5.68
C ASP A 12 -12.25 12.55 7.07
N THR A 13 -11.37 11.62 7.43
CA THR A 13 -11.25 11.04 8.76
C THR A 13 -9.82 11.24 9.29
N ALA A 14 -9.19 12.36 8.92
CA ALA A 14 -7.79 12.67 9.22
C ALA A 14 -6.81 11.59 8.71
N CYS A 15 -5.98 11.01 9.58
CA CYS A 15 -4.91 10.09 9.19
C CYS A 15 -5.43 8.76 8.62
N SER A 16 -6.71 8.41 8.84
CA SER A 16 -7.34 7.20 8.31
C SER A 16 -8.05 7.40 6.96
N SER A 17 -8.15 8.62 6.44
CA SER A 17 -9.01 8.98 5.30
C SER A 17 -8.89 8.04 4.11
N SER A 18 -7.68 7.81 3.60
CA SER A 18 -7.49 6.97 2.41
C SER A 18 -7.75 5.48 2.64
N LEU A 19 -7.60 4.97 3.87
CA LEU A 19 -7.94 3.58 4.17
C LEU A 19 -9.45 3.41 4.44
N VAL A 20 -10.13 4.44 4.96
CA VAL A 20 -11.60 4.51 4.98
C VAL A 20 -12.16 4.58 3.56
N ALA A 21 -11.57 5.40 2.68
CA ALA A 21 -11.96 5.45 1.26
C ALA A 21 -11.81 4.07 0.58
N THR A 22 -10.74 3.33 0.92
CA THR A 22 -10.54 1.95 0.47
C THR A 22 -11.65 1.03 0.99
N HIS A 23 -12.00 1.09 2.28
CA HIS A 23 -13.10 0.32 2.84
C HIS A 23 -14.42 0.59 2.10
N LEU A 24 -14.77 1.86 1.88
CA LEU A 24 -16.00 2.24 1.18
C LEU A 24 -16.00 1.76 -0.28
N ALA A 25 -14.86 1.83 -0.97
CA ALA A 25 -14.71 1.26 -2.32
C ALA A 25 -14.96 -0.26 -2.34
N VAL A 26 -14.44 -1.00 -1.36
CA VAL A 26 -14.70 -2.44 -1.21
C VAL A 26 -16.18 -2.72 -0.96
N GLN A 27 -16.84 -1.92 -0.11
CA GLN A 27 -18.27 -2.06 0.15
C GLN A 27 -19.11 -1.82 -1.12
N SER A 28 -18.79 -0.77 -1.89
CA SER A 28 -19.49 -0.42 -3.13
C SER A 28 -19.35 -1.53 -4.19
N LEU A 29 -18.15 -2.09 -4.35
CA LEU A 29 -17.89 -3.25 -5.22
C LEU A 29 -18.67 -4.49 -4.80
N ARG A 30 -18.72 -4.80 -3.50
CA ARG A 30 -19.45 -5.96 -2.96
C ARG A 30 -20.97 -5.81 -3.11
N ARG A 31 -21.49 -4.59 -3.05
CA ARG A 31 -22.92 -4.27 -3.24
C ARG A 31 -23.34 -4.17 -4.71
N GLY A 32 -22.38 -4.15 -5.64
CA GLY A 32 -22.66 -3.98 -7.07
C GLY A 32 -23.03 -2.55 -7.46
N GLU A 33 -22.69 -1.56 -6.64
CA GLU A 33 -22.86 -0.13 -6.97
C GLU A 33 -21.85 0.35 -8.02
N CYS A 34 -20.73 -0.38 -8.15
CA CYS A 34 -19.74 -0.20 -9.20
C CYS A 34 -19.05 -1.53 -9.55
N ASP A 35 -18.42 -1.57 -10.73
CA ASP A 35 -17.65 -2.73 -11.22
C ASP A 35 -16.14 -2.57 -11.03
N ALA A 36 -15.71 -1.33 -10.91
CA ALA A 36 -14.36 -0.92 -10.58
C ALA A 36 -14.41 0.34 -9.70
N ALA A 37 -13.46 0.46 -8.78
CA ALA A 37 -13.35 1.61 -7.90
C ALA A 37 -11.92 2.16 -7.87
N LEU A 38 -11.80 3.49 -7.84
CA LEU A 38 -10.53 4.17 -7.58
C LEU A 38 -10.50 4.60 -6.11
N ALA A 39 -9.70 3.91 -5.30
CA ALA A 39 -9.41 4.33 -3.93
C ALA A 39 -8.11 5.14 -3.93
N ALA A 40 -8.16 6.38 -3.44
CA ALA A 40 -7.05 7.31 -3.53
C ALA A 40 -6.80 8.07 -2.23
N GLY A 41 -5.57 8.55 -2.08
CA GLY A 41 -5.17 9.53 -1.08
C GLY A 41 -4.26 10.57 -1.72
N SER A 42 -4.41 11.84 -1.30
CA SER A 42 -3.50 12.92 -1.67
C SER A 42 -3.17 13.77 -0.43
N ASN A 43 -1.87 14.04 -0.21
CA ASN A 43 -1.40 14.95 0.83
C ASN A 43 -0.22 15.79 0.31
N LEU A 44 -0.35 17.12 0.40
CA LEU A 44 0.66 18.09 -0.01
C LEU A 44 0.83 19.16 1.08
N LEU A 45 2.07 19.52 1.37
CA LEU A 45 2.49 20.44 2.42
C LEU A 45 2.68 21.86 1.86
N LEU A 46 1.63 22.42 1.29
CA LEU A 46 1.66 23.69 0.56
C LEU A 46 1.72 24.95 1.45
N SER A 47 1.67 24.78 2.78
CA SER A 47 1.67 25.89 3.73
C SER A 47 2.32 25.50 5.06
N PRO A 48 3.07 26.42 5.70
CA PRO A 48 3.67 26.17 7.03
C PRO A 48 2.62 26.14 8.16
N ARG A 49 1.37 26.56 7.91
CA ARG A 49 0.33 26.66 8.95
C ARG A 49 0.11 25.35 9.70
N MET A 50 0.06 24.23 8.98
CA MET A 50 -0.16 22.92 9.59
C MET A 50 1.06 22.41 10.35
N PHE A 51 2.29 22.82 9.98
CA PHE A 51 3.46 22.56 10.81
C PHE A 51 3.33 23.27 12.16
N VAL A 52 3.00 24.57 12.15
CA VAL A 52 2.79 25.33 13.39
C VAL A 52 1.69 24.71 14.27
N TYR A 53 0.59 24.27 13.65
CA TYR A 53 -0.51 23.62 14.36
C TYR A 53 -0.06 22.33 15.06
N PHE A 54 0.57 21.41 14.33
CA PHE A 54 1.02 20.13 14.90
C PHE A 54 2.19 20.29 15.87
N SER A 55 3.07 21.29 15.70
CA SER A 55 4.07 21.64 16.70
C SER A 55 3.42 22.06 18.02
N LYS A 56 2.37 22.89 17.97
CA LYS A 56 1.62 23.31 19.18
C LYS A 56 0.88 22.17 19.85
N MET A 57 0.48 21.16 19.10
CA MET A 57 -0.10 19.92 19.63
C MET A 57 0.93 18.96 20.25
N GLY A 58 2.23 19.21 20.06
CA GLY A 58 3.28 18.28 20.48
C GLY A 58 3.31 16.99 19.66
N ALA A 59 2.74 16.99 18.45
CA ALA A 59 2.64 15.81 17.60
C ALA A 59 3.89 15.56 16.75
N LEU A 60 4.67 16.62 16.49
CA LEU A 60 5.86 16.55 15.63
C LEU A 60 7.11 16.18 16.42
N SER A 61 7.89 15.25 15.86
CA SER A 61 9.23 14.90 16.37
C SER A 61 10.18 16.10 16.24
N PRO A 62 10.83 16.57 17.32
CA PRO A 62 11.89 17.57 17.26
C PRO A 62 13.09 17.15 16.39
N ASP A 63 13.34 15.84 16.29
CA ASP A 63 14.47 15.28 15.53
C ASP A 63 14.18 15.12 14.03
N GLY A 64 12.99 15.52 13.58
CA GLY A 64 12.58 15.44 12.16
C GLY A 64 12.46 14.01 11.60
N ARG A 65 12.19 13.01 12.44
CA ARG A 65 12.07 11.60 12.03
C ARG A 65 10.84 10.92 12.66
N CYS A 66 10.32 9.88 12.01
CA CYS A 66 9.39 8.96 12.65
C CYS A 66 10.20 7.75 13.18
N SER A 67 10.20 7.53 14.49
CA SER A 67 10.91 6.41 15.14
C SER A 67 9.92 5.39 15.69
N ALA A 68 9.13 4.78 14.80
CA ALA A 68 8.06 3.86 15.16
C ALA A 68 8.58 2.67 16.00
N PHE A 69 7.95 2.47 17.16
CA PHE A 69 8.23 1.42 18.15
C PHE A 69 9.59 1.52 18.86
N ASP A 70 10.38 2.54 18.58
CA ASP A 70 11.69 2.76 19.19
C ASP A 70 11.60 3.53 20.52
N ALA A 71 12.59 3.38 21.38
CA ALA A 71 12.73 4.17 22.61
C ALA A 71 12.86 5.68 22.35
N ALA A 72 13.32 6.08 21.16
CA ALA A 72 13.41 7.47 20.71
C ALA A 72 12.11 8.00 20.08
N ALA A 73 11.01 7.24 20.08
CA ALA A 73 9.70 7.70 19.63
C ALA A 73 9.27 8.98 20.39
N ASN A 74 9.23 10.12 19.71
CA ASN A 74 8.93 11.43 20.28
C ASN A 74 8.01 12.29 19.39
N GLY A 75 7.29 11.65 18.46
CA GLY A 75 6.42 12.30 17.48
C GLY A 75 6.69 11.81 16.05
N TYR A 76 5.99 12.41 15.09
CA TYR A 76 6.17 12.09 13.67
C TYR A 76 6.75 13.26 12.88
N VAL A 77 7.27 12.99 11.68
CA VAL A 77 7.54 14.02 10.65
C VAL A 77 6.46 13.95 9.58
N ARG A 78 6.02 15.10 9.07
CA ARG A 78 5.02 15.18 7.99
C ARG A 78 5.63 14.76 6.66
N GLY A 79 4.86 14.09 5.82
CA GLY A 79 5.28 13.69 4.48
C GLY A 79 4.23 13.99 3.41
N GLU A 80 4.66 14.03 2.16
CA GLU A 80 3.81 14.24 0.99
C GLU A 80 3.62 12.94 0.21
N GLY A 81 2.48 12.83 -0.46
CA GLY A 81 2.27 11.71 -1.36
C GLY A 81 0.86 11.63 -1.91
N VAL A 82 0.80 11.17 -3.15
CA VAL A 82 -0.44 10.83 -3.84
C VAL A 82 -0.33 9.38 -4.29
N ALA A 83 -1.36 8.59 -3.99
CA ALA A 83 -1.45 7.21 -4.47
C ALA A 83 -2.90 6.88 -4.83
N VAL A 84 -3.05 6.02 -5.82
CA VAL A 84 -4.34 5.52 -6.32
C VAL A 84 -4.23 4.01 -6.48
N MET A 85 -5.23 3.29 -5.98
CA MET A 85 -5.42 1.87 -6.25
C MET A 85 -6.68 1.65 -7.07
N VAL A 86 -6.57 0.80 -8.09
CA VAL A 86 -7.69 0.31 -8.87
C VAL A 86 -8.18 -0.99 -8.23
N LEU A 87 -9.44 -1.01 -7.80
CA LEU A 87 -10.04 -2.15 -7.13
C LEU A 87 -11.15 -2.73 -8.02
N LYS A 88 -11.20 -4.06 -8.11
CA LYS A 88 -12.24 -4.84 -8.78
C LYS A 88 -12.59 -6.05 -7.92
N ARG A 89 -13.78 -6.64 -8.12
CA ARG A 89 -14.07 -7.96 -7.57
C ARG A 89 -13.08 -8.98 -8.16
N LEU A 90 -12.61 -9.93 -7.34
CA LEU A 90 -11.61 -10.92 -7.78
C LEU A 90 -12.11 -11.76 -8.97
N SER A 91 -13.40 -12.10 -9.01
CA SER A 91 -14.03 -12.76 -10.16
C SER A 91 -13.85 -11.98 -11.46
N ASP A 92 -14.05 -10.67 -11.39
CA ASP A 92 -14.09 -9.79 -12.55
C ASP A 92 -12.68 -9.46 -13.03
N ALA A 93 -11.73 -9.35 -12.08
CA ALA A 93 -10.31 -9.24 -12.39
C ALA A 93 -9.80 -10.50 -13.10
N ARG A 94 -10.17 -11.69 -12.62
CA ARG A 94 -9.82 -12.97 -13.26
C ARG A 94 -10.45 -13.11 -14.65
N ALA A 95 -11.74 -12.79 -14.77
CA ALA A 95 -12.45 -12.86 -16.05
C ALA A 95 -11.87 -11.90 -17.09
N ALA A 96 -11.38 -10.73 -16.66
CA ALA A 96 -10.71 -9.75 -17.51
C ALA A 96 -9.23 -10.07 -17.80
N GLY A 97 -8.63 -11.04 -17.10
CA GLY A 97 -7.21 -11.35 -17.22
C GLY A 97 -6.30 -10.25 -16.64
N ASP A 98 -6.77 -9.51 -15.64
CA ASP A 98 -6.02 -8.43 -15.00
C ASP A 98 -4.84 -8.97 -14.17
N ASP A 99 -3.74 -8.19 -14.10
CA ASP A 99 -2.63 -8.45 -13.17
C ASP A 99 -3.07 -8.15 -11.72
N ILE A 100 -3.25 -9.20 -10.92
CA ILE A 100 -3.69 -9.08 -9.54
C ILE A 100 -2.46 -8.88 -8.64
N VAL A 101 -2.35 -7.69 -8.04
CA VAL A 101 -1.23 -7.36 -7.13
C VAL A 101 -1.40 -8.00 -5.76
N ALA A 102 -2.61 -7.95 -5.20
CA ALA A 102 -3.00 -8.51 -3.90
C ALA A 102 -4.53 -8.62 -3.83
N VAL A 103 -5.05 -9.34 -2.84
CA VAL A 103 -6.49 -9.48 -2.60
C VAL A 103 -6.86 -8.83 -1.28
N ILE A 104 -7.80 -7.89 -1.28
CA ILE A 104 -8.44 -7.40 -0.03
C ILE A 104 -9.47 -8.45 0.39
N ARG A 105 -9.17 -9.19 1.46
CA ARG A 105 -10.05 -10.23 1.99
C ARG A 105 -11.17 -9.66 2.84
N GLY A 106 -10.86 -8.67 3.67
CA GLY A 106 -11.84 -8.00 4.50
C GLY A 106 -11.36 -6.69 5.07
N SER A 107 -12.28 -5.92 5.64
CA SER A 107 -11.99 -4.63 6.26
C SER A 107 -13.05 -4.23 7.26
N ALA A 108 -12.68 -3.42 8.25
CA ALA A 108 -13.63 -2.84 9.20
C ALA A 108 -13.23 -1.41 9.56
N ILE A 109 -14.24 -0.63 9.94
CA ILE A 109 -14.10 0.73 10.49
C ILE A 109 -14.80 0.80 11.85
N ASN A 110 -14.27 1.57 12.79
CA ASN A 110 -14.98 1.92 14.02
C ASN A 110 -14.52 3.28 14.58
N GLN A 111 -14.95 3.60 15.79
CA GLN A 111 -14.60 4.82 16.51
C GLN A 111 -14.06 4.49 17.91
N ASP A 112 -13.10 5.30 18.36
CA ASP A 112 -12.53 5.24 19.70
C ASP A 112 -13.57 5.57 20.79
N GLY A 113 -14.58 6.37 20.44
CA GLY A 113 -15.62 6.80 21.37
C GLY A 113 -15.05 7.67 22.50
N ARG A 114 -15.47 7.41 23.74
CA ARG A 114 -14.91 8.13 24.90
C ARG A 114 -13.55 7.55 25.27
N SER A 115 -12.50 8.34 25.08
CA SER A 115 -11.11 8.00 25.46
C SER A 115 -10.55 9.02 26.48
N ASN A 116 -9.27 8.88 26.86
CA ASN A 116 -8.59 9.74 27.85
C ASN A 116 -8.26 11.17 27.35
N GLY A 117 -8.97 11.62 26.32
CA GLY A 117 -8.80 12.91 25.66
C GLY A 117 -9.16 12.79 24.19
N LEU A 118 -9.59 13.88 23.57
CA LEU A 118 -10.11 13.86 22.19
C LEU A 118 -9.14 13.22 21.17
N LEU A 119 -7.83 13.35 21.42
CA LEU A 119 -6.76 12.88 20.55
C LEU A 119 -6.10 11.59 21.04
N ALA A 120 -6.54 11.06 22.19
CA ALA A 120 -5.94 9.88 22.79
C ALA A 120 -6.53 8.61 22.14
N PRO A 121 -5.70 7.71 21.59
CA PRO A 121 -6.18 6.49 20.97
C PRO A 121 -6.79 5.53 22.01
N ASN A 122 -7.65 4.61 21.55
CA ASN A 122 -8.32 3.63 22.42
C ASN A 122 -7.94 2.18 22.03
N GLY A 123 -7.07 1.55 22.83
CA GLY A 123 -6.59 0.18 22.59
C GLY A 123 -7.71 -0.87 22.43
N PRO A 124 -8.73 -0.91 23.32
CA PRO A 124 -9.89 -1.75 23.12
C PRO A 124 -10.65 -1.51 21.80
N ALA A 125 -10.76 -0.25 21.34
CA ALA A 125 -11.37 0.06 20.05
C ALA A 125 -10.52 -0.45 18.88
N GLN A 126 -9.21 -0.31 18.94
CA GLN A 126 -8.27 -0.86 17.96
C GLN A 126 -8.36 -2.40 17.91
N THR A 127 -8.41 -3.07 19.07
CA THR A 127 -8.61 -4.53 19.15
C THR A 127 -9.90 -4.93 18.45
N ARG A 128 -11.01 -4.24 18.72
CA ARG A 128 -12.31 -4.52 18.09
C ARG A 128 -12.30 -4.33 16.58
N VAL A 129 -11.65 -3.27 16.05
CA VAL A 129 -11.61 -3.05 14.59
C VAL A 129 -10.77 -4.11 13.89
N ILE A 130 -9.66 -4.56 14.51
CA ILE A 130 -8.83 -5.63 13.98
C ILE A 130 -9.63 -6.95 13.96
N THR A 131 -10.26 -7.32 15.07
CA THR A 131 -11.10 -8.53 15.14
C THR A 131 -12.26 -8.51 14.14
N ALA A 132 -12.93 -7.35 13.98
CA ALA A 132 -14.01 -7.21 13.01
C ALA A 132 -13.53 -7.35 11.56
N ALA A 133 -12.35 -6.80 11.22
CA ALA A 133 -11.77 -6.94 9.89
C ALA A 133 -11.37 -8.39 9.58
N LEU A 134 -10.86 -9.14 10.56
CA LEU A 134 -10.57 -10.57 10.45
C LEU A 134 -11.85 -11.39 10.24
N ALA A 135 -12.91 -11.06 10.98
CA ALA A 135 -14.21 -11.71 10.82
C ALA A 135 -14.81 -11.45 9.42
N ASP A 136 -14.76 -10.21 8.92
CA ASP A 136 -15.18 -9.88 7.55
C ASP A 136 -14.32 -10.58 6.49
N ALA A 137 -13.04 -10.82 6.78
CA ALA A 137 -12.12 -11.53 5.90
C ALA A 137 -12.30 -13.06 5.90
N GLY A 138 -12.91 -13.62 6.95
CA GLY A 138 -12.92 -15.06 7.20
C GLY A 138 -11.50 -15.60 7.38
N VAL A 139 -10.66 -14.88 8.12
CA VAL A 139 -9.25 -15.19 8.36
C VAL A 139 -9.01 -15.37 9.86
N ALA A 140 -8.34 -16.46 10.23
CA ALA A 140 -7.98 -16.70 11.61
C ALA A 140 -6.85 -15.75 12.05
N PRO A 141 -6.83 -15.28 13.31
CA PRO A 141 -5.79 -14.37 13.79
C PRO A 141 -4.37 -14.90 13.61
N ALA A 142 -4.16 -16.21 13.73
CA ALA A 142 -2.87 -16.87 13.55
C ALA A 142 -2.37 -16.87 12.09
N GLU A 143 -3.25 -16.71 11.09
CA GLU A 143 -2.86 -16.67 9.67
C GLU A 143 -2.15 -15.36 9.29
N VAL A 144 -2.32 -14.27 10.07
CA VAL A 144 -1.73 -12.96 9.78
C VAL A 144 -0.21 -12.97 10.00
N GLY A 145 0.59 -13.05 8.95
CA GLY A 145 2.05 -13.12 9.09
C GLY A 145 2.75 -11.78 9.32
N TYR A 146 2.06 -10.66 9.07
CA TYR A 146 2.58 -9.30 9.18
C TYR A 146 1.48 -8.28 9.41
N VAL A 147 1.79 -7.19 10.11
CA VAL A 147 0.94 -6.00 10.15
C VAL A 147 1.76 -4.76 9.77
N GLU A 148 1.32 -4.08 8.72
CA GLU A 148 1.71 -2.70 8.46
C GLU A 148 0.87 -1.80 9.38
N ALA A 149 1.51 -1.34 10.44
CA ALA A 149 0.90 -0.61 11.52
C ALA A 149 0.62 0.85 11.15
N HIS A 150 -0.21 1.51 11.96
CA HIS A 150 -0.29 2.96 11.95
C HIS A 150 1.06 3.57 12.37
N GLY A 151 1.68 3.10 13.46
CA GLY A 151 3.10 3.28 13.77
C GLY A 151 3.64 4.67 13.52
N THR A 152 3.12 5.66 14.25
CA THR A 152 3.50 7.08 14.11
C THR A 152 4.76 7.46 14.85
N GLY A 153 5.32 6.61 15.72
CA GLY A 153 6.49 6.98 16.51
C GLY A 153 6.12 7.89 17.67
N THR A 154 4.91 7.73 18.22
CA THR A 154 4.46 8.55 19.35
C THR A 154 4.62 7.79 20.67
N PRO A 155 5.08 8.44 21.75
CA PRO A 155 5.31 7.77 23.04
C PRO A 155 4.08 7.03 23.59
N LEU A 156 2.88 7.57 23.34
CA LEU A 156 1.61 7.04 23.81
C LEU A 156 0.96 6.06 22.81
N GLY A 157 0.98 6.40 21.52
CA GLY A 157 0.25 5.64 20.49
C GLY A 157 0.90 4.28 20.21
N ASP A 158 2.22 4.22 20.13
CA ASP A 158 2.93 3.00 19.75
C ASP A 158 2.70 1.86 20.78
N PRO A 159 2.78 2.08 22.11
CA PRO A 159 2.43 1.04 23.07
C PRO A 159 0.98 0.57 23.00
N ILE A 160 0.04 1.49 22.80
CA ILE A 160 -1.39 1.17 22.70
C ILE A 160 -1.66 0.29 21.47
N GLU A 161 -1.05 0.64 20.34
CA GLU A 161 -1.20 -0.13 19.10
C GLU A 161 -0.59 -1.53 19.22
N VAL A 162 0.62 -1.66 19.76
CA VAL A 162 1.27 -2.97 19.91
C VAL A 162 0.49 -3.88 20.87
N GLN A 163 -0.05 -3.34 21.96
CA GLN A 163 -0.92 -4.08 22.86
C GLN A 163 -2.22 -4.52 22.18
N ALA A 164 -2.85 -3.64 21.40
CA ALA A 164 -4.07 -3.97 20.67
C ALA A 164 -3.84 -5.07 19.62
N LEU A 165 -2.70 -5.02 18.92
CA LEU A 165 -2.29 -6.06 17.98
C LEU A 165 -2.06 -7.41 18.69
N ALA A 166 -1.34 -7.40 19.81
CA ALA A 166 -1.12 -8.60 20.60
C ALA A 166 -2.44 -9.18 21.13
N ALA A 167 -3.37 -8.34 21.58
CA ALA A 167 -4.67 -8.77 22.06
C ALA A 167 -5.55 -9.39 20.93
N ALA A 168 -5.52 -8.80 19.73
CA ALA A 168 -6.33 -9.27 18.61
C ALA A 168 -5.73 -10.49 17.89
N LEU A 169 -4.41 -10.61 17.85
CA LEU A 169 -3.69 -11.57 17.00
C LEU A 169 -2.87 -12.62 17.77
N GLY A 170 -2.63 -12.41 19.06
CA GLY A 170 -1.64 -13.16 19.83
C GLY A 170 -2.12 -14.45 20.51
N ALA A 171 -3.42 -14.60 20.76
CA ALA A 171 -3.97 -15.66 21.63
C ALA A 171 -3.61 -17.10 21.21
N GLU A 172 -3.45 -17.37 19.92
CA GLU A 172 -3.20 -18.71 19.37
C GLU A 172 -1.80 -18.86 18.76
N ARG A 173 -0.87 -17.95 19.09
CA ARG A 173 0.46 -17.93 18.46
C ARG A 173 1.52 -18.64 19.30
N PRO A 174 2.34 -19.51 18.68
CA PRO A 174 3.53 -20.02 19.35
C PRO A 174 4.55 -18.89 19.48
N ALA A 175 5.33 -18.92 20.57
CA ALA A 175 6.40 -17.94 20.80
C ALA A 175 7.46 -17.92 19.67
N SER A 176 7.59 -19.02 18.91
CA SER A 176 8.46 -19.13 17.73
C SER A 176 7.95 -18.43 16.48
N ALA A 177 6.69 -17.99 16.45
CA ALA A 177 6.07 -17.30 15.31
C ALA A 177 5.33 -16.02 15.74
N PRO A 178 6.05 -15.01 16.27
CA PRO A 178 5.44 -13.75 16.66
C PRO A 178 4.86 -13.02 15.44
N ILE A 179 3.90 -12.13 15.71
CA ILE A 179 3.37 -11.19 14.72
C ILE A 179 4.51 -10.25 14.34
N ARG A 180 4.85 -10.21 13.05
CA ARG A 180 5.82 -9.26 12.54
C ARG A 180 5.13 -7.92 12.27
N ILE A 181 5.71 -6.83 12.73
CA ILE A 181 5.15 -5.48 12.52
C ILE A 181 6.17 -4.55 11.86
N GLY A 182 5.67 -3.54 11.17
CA GLY A 182 6.47 -2.43 10.69
C GLY A 182 5.59 -1.23 10.33
N SER A 183 6.23 -0.13 9.93
CA SER A 183 5.55 1.07 9.44
C SER A 183 6.31 1.62 8.24
N VAL A 184 5.61 2.20 7.27
CA VAL A 184 6.20 2.94 6.14
C VAL A 184 6.62 4.36 6.55
N LYS A 185 6.06 4.88 7.65
CA LYS A 185 6.23 6.28 8.06
C LYS A 185 7.68 6.67 8.41
N PRO A 186 8.52 5.78 8.97
CA PRO A 186 9.96 6.05 9.07
C PRO A 186 10.65 6.32 7.72
N ASN A 187 10.17 5.73 6.62
CA ASN A 187 10.77 5.88 5.29
C ASN A 187 10.35 7.16 4.57
N ILE A 188 9.08 7.55 4.69
CA ILE A 188 8.48 8.63 3.86
C ILE A 188 7.76 9.72 4.66
N GLY A 189 7.85 9.66 6.00
CA GLY A 189 7.06 10.51 6.89
C GLY A 189 5.61 10.07 7.02
N HIS A 190 4.86 10.77 7.86
CA HIS A 190 3.42 10.60 7.99
C HIS A 190 2.69 11.39 6.92
N LEU A 191 2.14 10.66 5.95
CA LEU A 191 1.41 11.20 4.80
C LEU A 191 -0.02 11.67 5.10
N GLU A 192 -0.38 11.87 6.38
CA GLU A 192 -1.71 12.33 6.82
C GLU A 192 -2.85 11.60 6.10
N GLY A 193 -3.70 12.29 5.33
CA GLY A 193 -4.80 11.69 4.59
C GLY A 193 -4.39 10.57 3.62
N SER A 194 -3.15 10.59 3.13
CA SER A 194 -2.55 9.55 2.26
C SER A 194 -1.82 8.43 3.01
N ALA A 195 -1.74 8.47 4.35
CA ALA A 195 -0.95 7.49 5.10
C ALA A 195 -1.48 6.06 4.94
N GLY A 196 -2.80 5.89 4.96
CA GLY A 196 -3.45 4.60 4.83
C GLY A 196 -3.16 3.91 3.49
N ILE A 197 -3.29 4.62 2.37
CA ILE A 197 -3.03 4.06 1.04
C ILE A 197 -1.54 3.77 0.79
N ALA A 198 -0.63 4.56 1.38
CA ALA A 198 0.81 4.28 1.31
C ALA A 198 1.17 2.98 2.06
N SER A 199 0.61 2.80 3.25
CA SER A 199 0.73 1.55 4.03
C SER A 199 0.12 0.35 3.28
N LEU A 200 -1.06 0.52 2.67
CA LEU A 200 -1.70 -0.52 1.86
C LEU A 200 -0.83 -0.91 0.64
N LEU A 201 -0.21 0.07 -0.03
CA LEU A 201 0.70 -0.16 -1.15
C LEU A 201 1.95 -0.94 -0.72
N LYS A 202 2.59 -0.55 0.38
CA LYS A 202 3.74 -1.28 0.92
C LYS A 202 3.37 -2.73 1.23
N ALA A 203 2.25 -2.96 1.91
CA ALA A 203 1.80 -4.31 2.25
C ALA A 203 1.49 -5.14 1.00
N ALA A 204 0.79 -4.57 0.01
CA ALA A 204 0.52 -5.25 -1.26
C ALA A 204 1.80 -5.61 -2.02
N LEU A 205 2.79 -4.73 -2.05
CA LEU A 205 4.10 -5.01 -2.67
C LEU A 205 4.88 -6.08 -1.89
N ALA A 206 4.89 -6.03 -0.56
CA ALA A 206 5.52 -7.05 0.27
C ALA A 206 4.90 -8.44 0.02
N LEU A 207 3.56 -8.50 -0.11
CA LEU A 207 2.84 -9.71 -0.49
C LEU A 207 3.23 -10.20 -1.88
N ARG A 208 3.21 -9.32 -2.89
CA ARG A 208 3.58 -9.66 -4.28
C ARG A 208 5.00 -10.20 -4.38
N HIS A 209 5.95 -9.54 -3.73
CA HIS A 209 7.37 -9.91 -3.78
C HIS A 209 7.74 -11.03 -2.80
N GLY A 210 6.87 -11.39 -1.85
CA GLY A 210 7.17 -12.40 -0.83
C GLY A 210 8.34 -12.00 0.06
N LEU A 211 8.45 -10.71 0.36
CA LEU A 211 9.55 -10.13 1.12
C LEU A 211 9.02 -9.04 2.04
N LEU A 212 9.35 -9.12 3.34
CA LEU A 212 9.09 -8.06 4.30
C LEU A 212 10.25 -7.06 4.31
N PRO A 213 10.01 -5.79 3.97
CA PRO A 213 11.04 -4.75 4.09
C PRO A 213 11.24 -4.36 5.57
N PRO A 214 12.45 -3.90 5.94
CA PRO A 214 12.74 -3.44 7.30
C PRO A 214 11.96 -2.16 7.65
N SER A 215 11.52 -2.07 8.90
CA SER A 215 11.09 -0.83 9.54
C SER A 215 12.34 -0.10 10.03
N ILE A 216 12.68 1.03 9.39
CA ILE A 216 13.90 1.79 9.73
C ILE A 216 13.69 2.65 10.97
N HIS A 217 14.79 3.16 11.54
CA HIS A 217 14.83 3.95 12.79
C HIS A 217 14.37 3.18 14.04
N PHE A 218 14.46 1.85 14.01
CA PHE A 218 14.31 0.97 15.16
C PHE A 218 15.68 0.41 15.58
N ALA A 219 16.28 1.00 16.61
CA ALA A 219 17.55 0.62 17.21
C ALA A 219 17.40 0.06 18.62
N ARG A 220 16.47 0.60 19.43
CA ARG A 220 16.18 0.14 20.79
C ARG A 220 14.67 0.01 20.97
N PRO A 221 14.16 -1.14 21.44
CA PRO A 221 12.73 -1.31 21.67
C PRO A 221 12.20 -0.28 22.66
N ASN A 222 11.02 0.27 22.38
CA ASN A 222 10.35 1.21 23.29
C ASN A 222 10.10 0.55 24.65
N PRO A 223 10.62 1.10 25.77
CA PRO A 223 10.54 0.47 27.09
C PRO A 223 9.12 0.50 27.69
N ASN A 224 8.20 1.28 27.13
CA ASN A 224 6.79 1.29 27.54
C ASN A 224 5.99 0.12 26.95
N ILE A 225 6.65 -0.75 26.18
CA ILE A 225 6.07 -1.96 25.60
C ILE A 225 6.74 -3.15 26.27
N ASP A 226 5.95 -4.05 26.85
CA ASP A 226 6.43 -5.27 27.46
C ASP A 226 6.73 -6.34 26.39
N TRP A 227 7.76 -6.10 25.58
CA TRP A 227 8.14 -6.97 24.45
C TRP A 227 8.30 -8.45 24.83
N PRO A 228 8.90 -8.83 25.97
CA PRO A 228 9.01 -10.23 26.37
C PRO A 228 7.65 -10.92 26.60
N ALA A 229 6.62 -10.16 26.99
CA ALA A 229 5.29 -10.69 27.27
C ALA A 229 4.36 -10.73 26.04
N LEU A 230 4.72 -10.04 24.94
CA LEU A 230 3.88 -9.92 23.76
C LEU A 230 4.44 -10.76 22.60
N PRO A 231 3.60 -11.52 21.87
CA PRO A 231 4.04 -12.29 20.70
C PRO A 231 4.17 -11.38 19.46
N VAL A 232 4.94 -10.29 19.59
CA VAL A 232 5.10 -9.24 18.56
C VAL A 232 6.58 -8.91 18.38
N SER A 233 7.02 -8.76 17.13
CA SER A 233 8.39 -8.40 16.79
C SER A 233 8.43 -7.38 15.64
N VAL A 234 9.34 -6.42 15.69
CA VAL A 234 9.55 -5.45 14.60
C VAL A 234 10.43 -6.08 13.52
N VAL A 235 10.09 -5.89 12.25
CA VAL A 235 10.93 -6.32 11.12
C VAL A 235 12.13 -5.38 11.00
N THR A 236 13.34 -5.84 11.32
CA THR A 236 14.56 -5.01 11.33
C THR A 236 15.49 -5.25 10.14
N ALA A 237 15.29 -6.34 9.41
CA ALA A 237 16.04 -6.67 8.20
C ALA A 237 15.10 -7.26 7.14
N PRO A 238 15.46 -7.20 5.84
CA PRO A 238 14.70 -7.88 4.79
C PRO A 238 14.50 -9.36 5.12
N ALA A 239 13.24 -9.80 5.20
CA ALA A 239 12.92 -11.16 5.58
C ALA A 239 12.03 -11.82 4.50
N PRO A 240 12.45 -12.96 3.93
CA PRO A 240 11.58 -13.75 3.05
C PRO A 240 10.25 -14.08 3.73
N TRP A 241 9.18 -14.09 2.96
CA TRP A 241 7.84 -14.43 3.44
C TRP A 241 7.25 -15.56 2.58
N PRO A 242 7.63 -16.82 2.85
CA PRO A 242 7.10 -17.98 2.12
C PRO A 242 5.67 -18.34 2.56
N GLU A 243 4.89 -18.85 1.60
CA GLU A 243 3.51 -19.41 1.58
C GLU A 243 2.39 -18.86 2.50
N ARG A 244 1.15 -18.87 2.00
CA ARG A 244 -0.08 -18.25 2.57
C ARG A 244 0.18 -16.94 3.33
N ARG A 245 0.56 -15.92 2.57
CA ARG A 245 0.89 -14.59 3.10
C ARG A 245 -0.38 -13.78 3.32
N VAL A 246 -0.71 -13.52 4.57
CA VAL A 246 -1.78 -12.59 4.97
C VAL A 246 -1.19 -11.42 5.75
N ALA A 247 -1.52 -10.21 5.34
CA ALA A 247 -1.10 -8.97 6.01
C ALA A 247 -2.31 -8.22 6.59
N GLY A 248 -2.15 -7.63 7.77
CA GLY A 248 -3.03 -6.57 8.26
C GLY A 248 -2.47 -5.19 7.90
N VAL A 249 -3.35 -4.21 7.70
CA VAL A 249 -2.98 -2.80 7.52
C VAL A 249 -3.85 -1.95 8.42
N SER A 250 -3.25 -1.21 9.34
CA SER A 250 -3.94 -0.33 10.29
C SER A 250 -3.76 1.15 9.93
N SER A 251 -4.82 1.93 10.06
CA SER A 251 -4.68 3.39 10.15
C SER A 251 -5.69 3.98 11.13
N PHE A 252 -5.20 4.82 12.04
CA PHE A 252 -5.99 5.39 13.13
C PHE A 252 -5.97 6.92 13.01
N GLY A 253 -7.14 7.52 12.79
CA GLY A 253 -7.28 8.97 12.69
C GLY A 253 -7.26 9.60 14.08
N PHE A 254 -6.61 10.76 14.24
CA PHE A 254 -6.65 11.49 15.51
C PHE A 254 -8.07 11.95 15.90
N SER A 255 -9.02 11.91 14.96
CA SER A 255 -10.46 12.10 15.20
C SER A 255 -11.14 10.88 15.86
N GLY A 256 -10.39 9.81 16.15
CA GLY A 256 -10.84 8.55 16.74
C GLY A 256 -11.32 7.51 15.73
N THR A 257 -11.39 7.83 14.44
CA THR A 257 -11.84 6.86 13.42
C THR A 257 -10.73 5.87 13.09
N ASN A 258 -10.96 4.60 13.42
CA ASN A 258 -10.04 3.50 13.17
C ASN A 258 -10.47 2.68 11.97
N VAL A 259 -9.49 2.16 11.22
CA VAL A 259 -9.73 1.24 10.12
C VAL A 259 -8.63 0.20 10.06
N HIS A 260 -9.03 -1.03 9.78
CA HIS A 260 -8.12 -2.15 9.54
C HIS A 260 -8.54 -2.89 8.26
N VAL A 261 -7.55 -3.25 7.43
CA VAL A 261 -7.74 -3.98 6.18
C VAL A 261 -6.89 -5.24 6.20
N VAL A 262 -7.47 -6.37 5.81
CA VAL A 262 -6.81 -7.66 5.68
C VAL A 262 -6.52 -7.92 4.20
N LEU A 263 -5.24 -8.09 3.88
CA LEU A 263 -4.74 -8.42 2.55
C LEU A 263 -4.23 -9.86 2.50
N GLU A 264 -4.38 -10.49 1.34
CA GLU A 264 -3.77 -11.78 1.02
C GLU A 264 -2.94 -11.66 -0.26
N ALA A 265 -1.86 -12.45 -0.36
CA ALA A 265 -1.09 -12.58 -1.58
C ALA A 265 -1.98 -12.93 -2.79
N PRO A 266 -1.60 -12.47 -4.00
CA PRO A 266 -2.37 -12.79 -5.19
C PRO A 266 -2.36 -14.30 -5.44
N PRO A 267 -3.41 -14.85 -6.08
CA PRO A 267 -3.42 -16.25 -6.46
C PRO A 267 -2.21 -16.56 -7.35
N VAL A 268 -1.55 -17.69 -7.10
CA VAL A 268 -0.48 -18.16 -7.98
C VAL A 268 -1.11 -18.52 -9.32
N VAL A 269 -0.80 -17.73 -10.34
CA VAL A 269 -1.14 -18.06 -11.72
C VAL A 269 0.11 -18.69 -12.32
N GLU A 270 0.02 -19.97 -12.68
CA GLU A 270 1.07 -20.58 -13.51
C GLU A 270 1.13 -19.83 -14.83
N ALA A 271 2.22 -19.10 -15.06
CA ALA A 271 2.43 -18.41 -16.31
C ALA A 271 2.53 -19.47 -17.41
N ALA A 272 1.52 -19.53 -18.28
CA ALA A 272 1.65 -20.30 -19.51
C ALA A 272 2.84 -19.73 -20.28
N ALA A 273 3.78 -20.60 -20.67
CA ALA A 273 4.94 -20.20 -21.45
C ALA A 273 4.48 -19.67 -22.81
N GLU A 274 4.34 -18.35 -22.94
CA GLU A 274 4.10 -17.73 -24.24
C GLU A 274 5.38 -17.78 -25.06
N ALA A 275 5.29 -18.44 -26.23
CA ALA A 275 6.42 -18.54 -27.15
C ALA A 275 6.87 -17.13 -27.61
N SER A 276 8.19 -16.90 -27.59
CA SER A 276 8.78 -15.73 -28.23
C SER A 276 8.43 -15.75 -29.72
N ARG A 277 7.94 -14.62 -30.22
CA ARG A 277 7.59 -14.42 -31.61
C ARG A 277 7.78 -12.97 -31.99
N ARG A 278 8.15 -12.73 -33.24
CA ARG A 278 8.18 -11.40 -33.84
C ARG A 278 6.84 -10.70 -33.65
N CYS A 279 6.85 -9.51 -33.07
CA CYS A 279 5.64 -8.72 -32.89
C CYS A 279 5.91 -7.23 -33.08
N VAL A 280 4.82 -6.49 -33.28
CA VAL A 280 4.82 -5.04 -33.39
C VAL A 280 4.58 -4.47 -32.00
N LEU A 281 5.49 -3.64 -31.49
CA LEU A 281 5.31 -2.86 -30.28
C LEU A 281 4.95 -1.41 -30.67
N PRO A 282 3.67 -1.02 -30.61
CA PRO A 282 3.26 0.36 -30.85
C PRO A 282 3.53 1.24 -29.62
N ILE A 283 3.98 2.47 -29.85
CA ILE A 283 4.16 3.49 -28.82
C ILE A 283 3.54 4.78 -29.37
N SER A 284 2.78 5.50 -28.53
CA SER A 284 2.17 6.76 -28.96
C SER A 284 2.22 7.83 -27.89
N GLY A 285 2.22 9.10 -28.32
CA GLY A 285 2.19 10.28 -27.47
C GLY A 285 1.28 11.36 -28.04
N ARG A 286 0.68 12.17 -27.16
CA ARG A 286 -0.16 13.31 -27.57
C ARG A 286 0.65 14.43 -28.24
N THR A 287 1.94 14.50 -27.94
CA THR A 287 2.89 15.46 -28.50
C THR A 287 4.17 14.72 -28.89
N ALA A 288 5.02 15.32 -29.73
CA ALA A 288 6.32 14.75 -30.07
C ALA A 288 7.20 14.52 -28.82
N ALA A 289 7.22 15.47 -27.88
CA ALA A 289 7.92 15.31 -26.59
C ALA A 289 7.32 14.17 -25.75
N GLY A 290 5.98 14.04 -25.74
CA GLY A 290 5.30 12.95 -25.05
C GLY A 290 5.63 11.57 -25.65
N LEU A 291 5.70 11.47 -26.98
CA LEU A 291 6.16 10.24 -27.64
C LEU A 291 7.59 9.92 -27.24
N ARG A 292 8.50 10.91 -27.28
CA ARG A 292 9.90 10.73 -26.89
C ARG A 292 10.03 10.21 -25.46
N ALA A 293 9.28 10.78 -24.52
CA ALA A 293 9.26 10.32 -23.13
C ALA A 293 8.70 8.89 -22.97
N GLN A 294 7.66 8.52 -23.74
CA GLN A 294 7.15 7.14 -23.74
C GLN A 294 8.16 6.15 -24.32
N VAL A 295 8.91 6.55 -25.36
CA VAL A 295 9.97 5.72 -25.95
C VAL A 295 11.09 5.47 -24.95
N GLU A 296 11.56 6.51 -24.25
CA GLU A 296 12.58 6.41 -23.21
C GLU A 296 12.16 5.48 -22.08
N ALA A 297 10.98 5.69 -21.50
CA ALA A 297 10.45 4.85 -20.43
C ALA A 297 10.24 3.38 -20.88
N THR A 298 9.80 3.17 -22.12
CA THR A 298 9.59 1.82 -22.66
C THR A 298 10.92 1.11 -22.89
N ALA A 299 11.94 1.81 -23.43
CA ALA A 299 13.27 1.24 -23.63
C ALA A 299 13.94 0.84 -22.30
N GLU A 300 13.77 1.66 -21.26
CA GLU A 300 14.24 1.34 -19.91
C GLU A 300 13.53 0.09 -19.35
N ALA A 301 12.19 0.07 -19.39
CA ALA A 301 11.41 -1.06 -18.90
C ALA A 301 11.75 -2.39 -19.60
N LEU A 302 11.97 -2.35 -20.91
CA LEU A 302 12.34 -3.54 -21.70
C LEU A 302 13.75 -4.06 -21.39
N THR A 303 14.64 -3.22 -20.86
CA THR A 303 16.01 -3.62 -20.50
C THR A 303 16.03 -4.58 -19.32
N HIS A 304 15.07 -4.45 -18.41
CA HIS A 304 14.94 -5.29 -17.22
C HIS A 304 13.77 -6.28 -17.31
N ALA A 305 13.20 -6.45 -18.51
CA ALA A 305 12.03 -7.28 -18.72
C ALA A 305 12.38 -8.78 -18.58
N THR A 306 11.63 -9.47 -17.72
CA THR A 306 11.62 -10.94 -17.63
C THR A 306 10.50 -11.57 -18.45
N ALA A 307 9.47 -10.80 -18.78
CA ALA A 307 8.36 -11.23 -19.63
C ALA A 307 8.72 -11.15 -21.13
N PRO A 308 8.11 -11.99 -21.99
CA PRO A 308 8.34 -11.92 -23.43
C PRO A 308 7.78 -10.61 -24.04
N LEU A 309 8.37 -10.16 -25.14
CA LEU A 309 7.98 -8.91 -25.82
C LEU A 309 6.49 -8.85 -26.17
N VAL A 310 5.88 -9.99 -26.49
CA VAL A 310 4.46 -10.10 -26.83
C VAL A 310 3.54 -9.60 -25.71
N SER A 311 3.92 -9.74 -24.44
CA SER A 311 3.11 -9.25 -23.31
C SER A 311 3.12 -7.71 -23.25
N PHE A 312 4.26 -7.08 -23.56
CA PHE A 312 4.37 -5.63 -23.70
C PHE A 312 3.57 -5.13 -24.90
N ALA A 313 3.71 -5.78 -26.06
CA ALA A 313 2.97 -5.45 -27.27
C ALA A 313 1.46 -5.58 -27.07
N ARG A 314 0.98 -6.65 -26.41
CA ARG A 314 -0.43 -6.81 -26.05
C ARG A 314 -0.93 -5.66 -25.18
N THR A 315 -0.16 -5.29 -24.16
CA THR A 315 -0.51 -4.16 -23.28
C THR A 315 -0.57 -2.84 -24.05
N ALA A 316 0.40 -2.59 -24.93
CA ALA A 316 0.43 -1.39 -25.73
C ALA A 316 -0.72 -1.31 -26.76
N CYS A 317 -1.14 -2.45 -27.32
CA CYS A 317 -2.24 -2.51 -28.30
C CYS A 317 -3.64 -2.39 -27.67
N PHE A 318 -3.86 -3.03 -26.51
CA PHE A 318 -5.22 -3.19 -25.95
C PHE A 318 -5.47 -2.35 -24.69
N HIS A 319 -4.43 -1.83 -24.05
CA HIS A 319 -4.54 -1.12 -22.76
C HIS A 319 -3.88 0.27 -22.77
N ARG A 320 -3.69 0.86 -23.95
CA ARG A 320 -3.23 2.23 -24.14
C ARG A 320 -4.05 2.93 -25.21
N ASP A 321 -4.31 4.21 -25.01
CA ASP A 321 -4.92 5.06 -26.03
C ASP A 321 -3.96 5.26 -27.21
N ALA A 322 -4.50 5.24 -28.43
CA ALA A 322 -3.74 5.60 -29.63
C ALA A 322 -3.76 7.12 -29.84
N HIS A 323 -2.61 7.77 -29.68
CA HIS A 323 -2.45 9.21 -29.85
C HIS A 323 -1.90 9.60 -31.23
N ALA A 324 -1.76 10.92 -31.49
CA ALA A 324 -1.42 11.45 -32.80
C ALA A 324 0.04 11.18 -33.23
N HIS A 325 1.01 11.25 -32.31
CA HIS A 325 2.40 10.92 -32.60
C HIS A 325 2.63 9.45 -32.28
N ARG A 326 3.13 8.68 -33.26
CA ARG A 326 3.23 7.22 -33.19
C ARG A 326 4.61 6.75 -33.64
N LEU A 327 5.11 5.72 -32.96
CA LEU A 327 6.27 4.93 -33.33
C LEU A 327 5.87 3.46 -33.22
N ALA A 328 6.42 2.60 -34.06
CA ALA A 328 6.28 1.17 -33.91
C ALA A 328 7.63 0.50 -34.13
N VAL A 329 7.96 -0.47 -33.29
CA VAL A 329 9.16 -1.30 -33.41
C VAL A 329 8.74 -2.74 -33.69
N ILE A 330 9.48 -3.41 -34.58
CA ILE A 330 9.27 -4.83 -34.89
C ILE A 330 10.50 -5.59 -34.41
N ALA A 331 10.33 -6.45 -33.42
CA ALA A 331 11.41 -7.22 -32.81
C ALA A 331 10.91 -8.59 -32.32
N ASP A 332 11.84 -9.49 -32.03
CA ASP A 332 11.55 -10.82 -31.48
C ASP A 332 11.70 -10.83 -29.94
N THR A 333 12.57 -9.96 -29.41
CA THR A 333 12.90 -9.91 -27.98
C THR A 333 12.78 -8.51 -27.37
N PRO A 334 12.58 -8.41 -26.03
CA PRO A 334 12.64 -7.13 -25.32
C PRO A 334 13.94 -6.37 -25.53
N ALA A 335 15.08 -7.08 -25.56
CA ALA A 335 16.40 -6.47 -25.74
C ALA A 335 16.58 -5.84 -27.12
N GLU A 336 16.16 -6.53 -28.19
CA GLU A 336 16.15 -5.97 -29.55
C GLU A 336 15.24 -4.75 -29.64
N ALA A 337 14.00 -4.85 -29.12
CA ALA A 337 13.08 -3.72 -29.11
C ALA A 337 13.66 -2.51 -28.37
N ALA A 338 14.32 -2.72 -27.22
CA ALA A 338 14.97 -1.65 -26.47
C ALA A 338 16.12 -1.00 -27.26
N ALA A 339 16.89 -1.78 -28.01
CA ALA A 339 17.97 -1.26 -28.86
C ALA A 339 17.41 -0.39 -30.00
N GLU A 340 16.35 -0.84 -30.68
CA GLU A 340 15.66 -0.08 -31.73
C GLU A 340 15.12 1.25 -31.23
N LEU A 341 14.48 1.24 -30.06
CA LEU A 341 13.97 2.46 -29.43
C LEU A 341 15.10 3.44 -29.08
N ARG A 342 16.27 2.95 -28.64
CA ARG A 342 17.44 3.79 -28.35
C ARG A 342 18.05 4.41 -29.61
N ARG A 343 18.09 3.67 -30.73
CA ARG A 343 18.54 4.23 -32.03
C ARG A 343 17.64 5.39 -32.47
N TRP A 344 16.33 5.19 -32.37
CA TRP A 344 15.36 6.25 -32.65
C TRP A 344 15.56 7.49 -31.74
N LEU A 345 15.86 7.29 -30.45
CA LEU A 345 16.16 8.40 -29.53
C LEU A 345 17.44 9.17 -29.90
N ALA A 346 18.42 8.48 -30.50
CA ALA A 346 19.67 9.04 -31.01
C ALA A 346 19.51 9.73 -32.39
N GLY A 347 18.39 9.51 -33.08
CA GLY A 347 18.12 10.05 -34.42
C GLY A 347 18.69 9.19 -35.56
N GLU A 348 18.95 7.92 -35.30
CA GLU A 348 19.41 6.90 -36.26
C GLU A 348 18.27 6.14 -36.94
#